data_AF-A0A949SX01-F1
#
_entry.id   AF-A0A949SX01-F1
#
_cell.length_a   1.000
_cell.length_b   1.000
_cell.length_c   1.000
_cell.angle_alpha   90.00
_cell.angle_beta   90.00
_cell.angle_gamma   90.00
#
_symmetry.space_group_name_H-M   'P 1'
#
loop_
_entity.id
_entity.type
_entity.pdbx_description
1 polymer ?
#
loop_
_entity_poly.entity_id
_entity_poly.type
_entity_poly.pdbx_seq_one_letter_code
_entity_poly.pdbx_strand_id
1 'polypeptide(L)' 'MPMIPIAAVYDHWGRLTSWSYAGGTESYAFDDLDRVTQITNPLGTFTQSYEGDTGILTEG' A
#
# COMPACT_ATOMS: atom_id res chain seq x y z
N MET A 1 -9.14 -26.27 -0.31
CA MET A 1 -8.74 -24.90 -0.73
C MET A 1 -7.81 -24.38 0.35
N PRO A 2 -6.59 -23.90 0.03
CA PRO A 2 -5.75 -23.29 1.05
C PRO A 2 -6.43 -22.01 1.55
N MET A 3 -6.61 -21.89 2.85
CA MET A 3 -6.98 -20.62 3.46
C MET A 3 -5.74 -19.72 3.46
N ILE A 4 -5.86 -18.52 2.91
CA ILE A 4 -4.85 -17.48 3.15
C ILE A 4 -5.13 -16.97 4.57
N PRO A 5 -4.20 -17.12 5.53
CA PRO A 5 -4.39 -16.57 6.87
C PRO A 5 -4.42 -15.04 6.78
N ILE A 6 -5.23 -14.42 7.63
CA ILE A 6 -5.17 -12.97 7.80
C ILE A 6 -3.81 -12.60 8.40
N ALA A 7 -3.04 -11.76 7.72
CA ALA A 7 -1.71 -11.35 8.15
C ALA A 7 -1.45 -9.89 7.80
N ALA A 8 -0.90 -9.13 8.74
CA ALA A 8 -0.51 -7.74 8.55
C ALA A 8 0.99 -7.61 8.80
N VAL A 9 1.71 -7.02 7.85
CA VAL A 9 3.14 -6.73 7.94
C VAL A 9 3.33 -5.23 8.08
N TYR A 10 4.20 -4.84 8.99
CA TYR A 10 4.49 -3.44 9.28
C TYR A 10 5.98 -3.17 9.06
N ASP A 11 6.30 -1.93 8.68
CA ASP A 11 7.69 -1.46 8.67
C ASP A 11 8.18 -1.04 10.07
N HIS A 12 9.42 -0.56 10.14
CA HIS A 12 10.04 -0.05 11.36
C HIS A 12 9.24 1.12 12.00
N TRP A 13 8.51 1.87 11.20
CA TRP A 13 7.71 3.02 11.62
C TRP A 13 6.28 2.62 12.05
N GLY A 14 5.95 1.33 11.98
CA GLY A 14 4.63 0.81 12.35
C GLY A 14 3.57 0.98 11.27
N ARG A 15 3.98 1.17 10.01
CA ARG A 15 3.09 1.42 8.88
C ARG A 15 2.82 0.12 8.14
N LEU A 16 1.56 -0.09 7.75
CA LEU A 16 1.11 -1.34 7.13
C LEU A 16 1.68 -1.46 5.70
N THR A 17 2.66 -2.32 5.50
CA THR A 17 3.29 -2.56 4.18
C THR A 17 2.63 -3.70 3.42
N SER A 18 2.03 -4.66 4.11
CA SER A 18 1.31 -5.76 3.47
C SER A 18 0.14 -6.27 4.31
N TRP A 19 -0.95 -6.60 3.65
CA TRP A 19 -2.18 -7.13 4.22
C TRP A 19 -2.65 -8.33 3.41
N SER A 20 -2.57 -9.53 3.97
CA SER A 20 -3.08 -10.75 3.37
C SER A 20 -4.42 -11.12 4.00
N TYR A 21 -5.39 -11.48 3.17
CA TYR A 21 -6.73 -11.91 3.55
C TYR A 21 -7.24 -12.97 2.57
N ALA A 22 -8.41 -13.55 2.85
CA ALA A 22 -8.98 -14.61 2.01
C ALA A 22 -9.22 -14.20 0.54
N GLY A 23 -9.31 -12.89 0.26
CA GLY A 23 -9.49 -12.35 -1.08
C GLY A 23 -8.19 -12.00 -1.81
N GLY A 24 -7.02 -12.13 -1.18
CA GLY A 24 -5.72 -11.87 -1.79
C GLY A 24 -4.75 -11.16 -0.84
N THR A 25 -3.68 -10.61 -1.42
CA THR A 25 -2.69 -9.81 -0.70
C THR A 25 -2.65 -8.42 -1.27
N GLU A 26 -2.76 -7.44 -0.38
CA GLU A 26 -2.55 -6.02 -0.63
C GLU A 26 -1.17 -5.62 -0.12
N SER A 27 -0.49 -4.73 -0.83
CA SER A 27 0.80 -4.17 -0.44
C SER A 27 0.79 -2.67 -0.65
N TYR A 28 1.40 -1.94 0.28
CA TYR A 28 1.44 -0.49 0.30
C TYR A 28 2.89 -0.02 0.36
N ALA A 29 3.24 0.92 -0.51
CA ALA A 29 4.48 1.67 -0.45
C ALA A 29 4.21 3.08 0.04
N PHE A 30 5.12 3.60 0.86
CA PHE A 30 5.02 4.92 1.45
C PHE A 30 6.22 5.77 1.04
N ASP A 31 6.02 7.09 0.96
CA ASP A 31 7.11 8.06 0.90
C ASP A 31 7.64 8.40 2.31
N ASP A 32 8.63 9.30 2.33
CA ASP A 32 9.24 9.84 3.55
C ASP A 32 8.27 10.74 4.37
N LEU A 33 7.14 11.15 3.77
CA LEU A 33 6.09 11.99 4.36
C LEU A 33 4.90 11.18 4.88
N ASP A 34 5.02 9.85 4.95
CA ASP A 34 3.99 8.93 5.42
C ASP A 34 2.79 8.73 4.49
N ARG A 35 2.95 9.00 3.19
CA ARG A 35 1.86 8.95 2.21
C ARG A 35 2.01 7.76 1.30
N VAL A 36 0.87 7.19 0.89
CA VAL A 36 0.85 6.00 0.05
C VAL A 36 1.15 6.36 -1.40
N THR A 37 2.34 5.96 -1.87
CA THR A 37 2.78 6.18 -3.26
C THR A 37 2.44 5.00 -4.18
N GLN A 38 2.23 3.80 -3.62
CA GLN A 38 1.85 2.64 -4.42
C GLN A 38 0.95 1.69 -3.63
N ILE A 39 -0.07 1.16 -4.30
CA ILE A 39 -0.94 0.12 -3.80
C ILE A 39 -0.93 -1.02 -4.82
N THR A 40 -0.53 -2.21 -4.38
CA THR A 40 -0.61 -3.42 -5.21
C THR A 40 -1.63 -4.36 -4.59
N ASN A 41 -2.65 -4.72 -5.36
CA ASN A 41 -3.72 -5.64 -4.93
C ASN A 41 -4.04 -6.63 -6.05
N PRO A 42 -4.96 -7.59 -5.85
CA PRO A 42 -5.33 -8.54 -6.89
C PRO A 42 -5.96 -7.93 -8.15
N LEU A 43 -6.39 -6.66 -8.10
CA LEU A 43 -6.93 -5.93 -9.25
C LEU A 43 -5.82 -5.26 -10.08
N GLY A 44 -4.63 -5.06 -9.51
CA GLY A 44 -3.48 -4.48 -10.19
C GLY A 44 -2.63 -3.60 -9.27
N THR A 45 -1.77 -2.80 -9.90
CA THR A 45 -0.92 -1.81 -9.22
C THR A 45 -1.41 -0.41 -9.53
N PHE A 46 -1.65 0.37 -8.47
CA PHE A 46 -2.03 1.77 -8.50
C PHE A 46 -0.86 2.59 -7.96
N THR A 47 -0.39 3.55 -8.74
CA THR A 47 0.69 4.44 -8.34
C THR A 47 0.14 5.85 -8.17
N GLN A 48 0.51 6.50 -7.08
CA GLN A 48 0.15 7.87 -6.75
C GLN A 48 1.41 8.72 -6.64
N SER A 49 1.42 9.85 -7.35
CA SER A 49 2.47 10.87 -7.25
C SER A 49 1.88 12.09 -6.54
N TYR A 50 2.66 12.69 -5.65
CA TYR A 50 2.26 13.88 -4.90
C TYR A 50 3.03 15.11 -5.38
N GLU A 51 2.36 16.26 -5.41
CA GLU A 51 2.98 17.54 -5.79
C GLU A 51 3.78 18.10 -4.59
N GLY A 52 5.10 17.84 -4.60
CA GLY A 52 6.01 18.25 -3.53
C GLY A 52 5.57 17.76 -2.14
N ASP A 53 5.70 18.63 -1.13
CA ASP A 53 5.27 18.33 0.24
C ASP A 53 3.76 18.47 0.44
N THR A 54 2.94 18.62 -0.61
CA THR A 54 1.49 18.78 -0.49
C THR A 54 0.75 17.46 -0.58
N GLY A 55 -0.46 17.37 -0.04
CA GLY A 55 -1.35 16.20 -0.20
C GLY A 55 -2.05 16.13 -1.56
N ILE A 56 -1.61 16.94 -2.54
CA ILE A 56 -2.23 17.01 -3.86
C ILE A 56 -1.64 15.89 -4.70
N LEU A 57 -2.51 15.05 -5.26
CA LEU A 57 -2.11 14.07 -6.27
C LEU A 57 -1.79 14.82 -7.55
N THR A 58 -0.59 14.61 -8.10
CA THR A 58 -0.28 15.05 -9.45
C THR A 58 -1.05 14.11 -10.39
N GLU A 59 -2.17 14.58 -10.93
CA GLU A 59 -2.84 13.90 -12.03
C GLU A 59 -1.93 13.95 -13.26
N GLY A 60 -1.74 12.80 -13.90
CA GLY A 60 -1.04 12.69 -15.19
C GLY A 60 -1.92 13.12 -16.36
#